data_AF-A0A9D6ESX7-F1
#
_entry.id   AF-A0A9D6ESX7-F1
#
_cell.length_a   1.000
_cell.length_b   1.000
_cell.length_c   1.000
_cell.angle_alpha   90.00
_cell.angle_beta   90.00
_cell.angle_gamma   90.00
#
_symmetry.space_group_name_H-M   'P 1'
#
loop_
_entity.id
_entity.type
_entity.pdbx_description
1 polymer ?
#
loop_
_entity_poly.entity_id
_entity_poly.type
_entity_poly.pdbx_seq_one_letter_code
_entity_poly.pdbx_strand_id
1 'polypeptide(L)'
;MFAKPVYAVNVCDVWTFCNNKNFASLGSIVSFFLPKLILAGAVIFFILIIVAGVGVISGAGGDDANAKEQSKMFLTYAVIGLLLIFGAYWILQILNFILGGSLGGLL
;
A
#
# COMPACT_ATOMS: atom_id res chain seq x y z
N MET A 1 3.53 -41.38 23.08
CA MET A 1 3.36 -39.97 23.51
C MET A 1 4.50 -39.64 24.46
N PHE A 2 5.50 -38.87 24.02
CA PHE A 2 6.61 -38.46 24.87
C PHE A 2 6.18 -37.24 25.69
N ALA A 3 6.13 -37.40 27.01
CA ALA A 3 5.86 -36.29 27.92
C ALA A 3 7.02 -35.30 27.88
N LYS A 4 6.72 -34.05 27.57
CA LYS A 4 7.68 -32.93 27.58
C LYS A 4 8.22 -32.75 29.01
N PRO A 5 9.56 -32.65 29.21
CA PRO A 5 10.15 -32.57 30.54
C PRO A 5 9.75 -31.26 31.25
N VAL A 6 9.59 -31.33 32.58
CA VAL A 6 9.09 -30.25 33.45
C VAL A 6 9.92 -28.94 33.36
N TYR A 7 11.14 -29.02 32.83
CA TYR A 7 12.08 -27.92 32.69
C TYR A 7 12.28 -27.45 31.24
N ALA A 8 11.47 -27.94 30.28
CA ALA A 8 11.53 -27.46 28.91
C ALA A 8 10.97 -26.04 28.84
N VAL A 9 11.86 -25.06 28.91
CA VAL A 9 11.54 -23.67 28.62
C VAL A 9 11.31 -23.53 27.12
N ASN A 10 10.10 -23.17 26.72
CA ASN A 10 9.83 -22.81 25.33
C ASN A 10 10.53 -21.47 25.05
N VAL A 11 11.51 -21.48 24.14
CA VAL A 11 12.27 -20.28 23.78
C VAL A 11 11.33 -19.15 23.35
N CYS A 12 10.21 -19.49 22.69
CA CYS A 12 9.19 -18.55 22.24
C CYS A 12 8.32 -17.95 23.36
N ASP A 13 8.24 -18.58 24.54
CA ASP A 13 7.50 -18.05 25.69
C ASP A 13 8.35 -17.03 26.48
N VAL A 14 9.69 -17.13 26.37
CA VAL A 14 10.64 -16.22 27.04
C VAL A 14 11.07 -15.08 26.12
N TRP A 15 11.20 -15.36 24.82
CA TRP A 15 11.60 -14.38 23.80
C TRP A 15 10.45 -14.09 22.84
N THR A 16 9.75 -12.99 23.10
CA THR A 16 8.56 -12.56 22.34
C THR A 16 8.82 -12.32 20.85
N PHE A 17 10.06 -12.08 20.44
CA PHE A 17 10.45 -11.96 19.03
C PHE A 17 10.28 -13.26 18.24
N CYS A 18 10.43 -14.43 18.87
CA CYS A 18 10.20 -15.72 18.22
C CYS A 18 8.73 -15.95 17.84
N ASN A 19 7.78 -15.27 18.49
CA ASN A 19 6.35 -15.40 18.19
C ASN A 19 5.83 -14.30 17.26
N ASN A 20 6.72 -13.47 16.69
CA ASN A 20 6.31 -12.40 15.79
C ASN A 20 6.02 -12.93 14.39
N LYS A 21 4.76 -13.36 14.18
CA LYS A 21 4.27 -13.87 12.90
C LYS A 21 4.31 -12.84 11.77
N ASN A 22 4.39 -11.54 12.08
CA ASN A 22 4.41 -10.47 11.07
C ASN A 22 5.72 -10.42 10.27
N PHE A 23 6.80 -11.02 10.77
CA PHE A 23 8.11 -11.05 10.11
C PHE A 23 8.64 -12.47 9.86
N ALA A 24 7.80 -13.49 10.06
CA ALA A 24 8.20 -14.89 9.92
C ALA A 24 8.45 -15.31 8.46
N SER A 25 7.89 -14.59 7.49
CA SER A 25 8.07 -14.86 6.06
C SER A 25 8.00 -13.59 5.23
N LEU A 26 8.58 -13.62 4.03
CA LEU A 26 8.45 -12.53 3.05
C LEU A 26 6.98 -12.22 2.75
N GLY A 27 6.13 -13.24 2.69
CA GLY A 27 4.69 -13.07 2.53
C GLY A 27 4.08 -12.22 3.63
N SER A 28 4.42 -12.50 4.90
CA SER A 28 3.88 -11.77 6.06
C SER A 28 4.26 -10.28 6.08
N ILE A 29 5.48 -9.97 5.64
CA ILE A 29 5.96 -8.58 5.50
C ILE A 29 5.14 -7.86 4.44
N VAL A 30 4.95 -8.49 3.27
CA VAL A 30 4.14 -7.92 2.19
C VAL A 30 2.69 -7.74 2.65
N SER A 31 2.09 -8.73 3.32
CA SER A 31 0.75 -8.65 3.92
C SER A 31 0.57 -7.47 4.86
N PHE A 32 1.59 -7.15 5.65
CA PHE A 32 1.52 -6.06 6.60
C PHE A 32 1.58 -4.67 5.95
N PHE A 33 2.42 -4.50 4.92
CA PHE A 33 2.67 -3.20 4.30
C PHE A 33 1.74 -2.91 3.11
N LEU A 34 1.39 -3.92 2.32
CA LEU A 34 0.63 -3.75 1.08
C LEU A 34 -0.67 -2.96 1.25
N PRO A 35 -1.60 -3.31 2.18
CA PRO A 35 -2.85 -2.56 2.31
C PRO A 35 -2.61 -1.12 2.79
N LYS A 36 -1.60 -0.90 3.64
CA LYS A 36 -1.24 0.43 4.15
C LYS A 36 -0.65 1.32 3.06
N LEU A 37 0.18 0.75 2.19
CA LEU A 37 0.78 1.46 1.06
C LEU A 37 -0.25 1.79 -0.02
N ILE A 38 -1.17 0.86 -0.31
CA ILE A 38 -2.30 1.12 -1.23
C ILE A 38 -3.15 2.28 -0.69
N LEU A 39 -3.51 2.27 0.59
CA LEU A 39 -4.30 3.34 1.21
C LEU A 39 -3.54 4.68 1.22
N ALA A 40 -2.29 4.67 1.69
CA ALA A 40 -1.46 5.87 1.75
C ALA A 40 -1.23 6.46 0.35
N GLY A 41 -0.92 5.61 -0.63
CA GLY A 41 -0.76 6.02 -2.02
C GLY A 41 -2.03 6.63 -2.59
N ALA A 42 -3.19 6.00 -2.38
CA ALA A 42 -4.48 6.53 -2.85
C ALA A 42 -4.76 7.94 -2.28
N VAL A 43 -4.53 8.14 -0.99
CA VAL A 43 -4.71 9.45 -0.34
C VAL A 43 -3.73 10.49 -0.88
N ILE A 44 -2.45 10.12 -1.03
CA ILE A 44 -1.41 11.02 -1.56
C ILE A 44 -1.78 11.45 -2.98
N PHE A 45 -2.03 10.50 -3.89
CA PHE A 45 -2.37 10.82 -5.27
C PHE A 45 -3.67 11.62 -5.38
N PHE A 46 -4.66 11.35 -4.53
CA PHE A 46 -5.87 12.15 -4.46
C PHE A 46 -5.61 13.61 -4.11
N ILE A 47 -4.79 13.87 -3.07
CA ILE A 47 -4.40 15.24 -2.69
C ILE A 47 -3.58 15.90 -3.80
N LEU A 48 -2.64 15.17 -4.42
CA LEU A 48 -1.83 15.70 -5.51
C LEU A 48 -2.69 16.10 -6.72
N ILE A 49 -3.72 15.35 -7.06
CA ILE A 49 -4.66 15.70 -8.13
C ILE A 49 -5.36 17.03 -7.81
N ILE A 50 -5.81 17.21 -6.57
CA ILE A 50 -6.48 18.46 -6.16
C ILE A 50 -5.51 19.64 -6.25
N VAL A 51 -4.31 19.51 -5.68
CA VAL A 51 -3.30 20.59 -5.66
C VAL A 51 -2.82 20.92 -7.07
N ALA A 52 -2.51 19.90 -7.88
CA ALA A 52 -2.10 20.10 -9.27
C ALA A 52 -3.24 20.67 -10.12
N GLY A 53 -4.48 20.23 -9.90
CA GLY A 53 -5.67 20.74 -10.56
C GLY A 53 -5.89 22.23 -10.30
N VAL A 54 -5.80 22.65 -9.03
CA VAL A 54 -5.85 24.08 -8.65
C VAL A 54 -4.69 24.84 -9.30
N GLY A 55 -3.47 24.29 -9.29
CA GLY A 55 -2.30 24.90 -9.91
C GLY A 55 -2.46 25.14 -11.43
N VAL A 56 -3.06 24.19 -12.15
CA VAL A 56 -3.38 24.34 -13.58
C VAL A 56 -4.38 25.46 -13.81
N ILE A 57 -5.40 25.58 -12.96
CA ILE A 57 -6.44 26.62 -13.07
C ILE A 57 -5.86 28.00 -12.72
N SER A 58 -5.11 28.12 -11.63
CA SER A 58 -4.50 29.40 -11.23
C SER A 58 -3.43 29.87 -12.21
N GLY A 59 -2.66 28.95 -12.78
CA GLY A 59 -1.66 29.25 -13.81
C GLY A 59 -2.26 29.53 -15.19
N ALA A 60 -3.56 29.30 -15.41
CA ALA A 60 -4.19 29.57 -16.70
C ALA A 60 -4.36 31.07 -17.00
N GLY A 61 -4.34 31.93 -15.97
CA GLY A 61 -4.47 33.39 -16.09
C GLY A 61 -3.17 34.18 -15.98
N GLY A 62 -2.02 33.51 -15.79
CA GLY A 62 -0.70 34.14 -15.68
C GLY A 62 0.20 33.86 -16.89
N ASP A 63 1.20 34.71 -17.10
CA ASP A 63 2.16 34.64 -18.23
C ASP A 63 3.23 33.53 -18.07
N ASP A 64 3.21 32.82 -16.93
CA ASP A 64 4.24 31.85 -16.59
C ASP A 64 3.93 30.46 -17.20
N ALA A 65 4.22 30.34 -18.50
CA ALA A 65 3.97 29.14 -19.29
C ALA A 65 4.64 27.87 -18.71
N ASN A 66 5.77 28.03 -18.02
CA ASN A 66 6.54 26.93 -17.44
C ASN A 66 5.80 26.29 -16.25
N ALA A 67 5.28 27.12 -15.35
CA ALA A 67 4.51 26.65 -14.18
C ALA A 67 3.22 25.91 -14.60
N LYS A 68 2.60 26.35 -15.70
CA LYS A 68 1.41 25.71 -16.28
C LYS A 68 1.70 24.34 -16.87
N GLU A 69 2.78 24.20 -17.62
CA GLU A 69 3.18 22.92 -18.22
C GLU A 69 3.58 21.91 -17.13
N GLN A 70 4.34 22.35 -16.12
CA GLN A 70 4.69 21.52 -14.97
C GLN A 70 3.45 21.02 -14.22
N SER A 71 2.48 21.89 -13.94
CA SER A 71 1.25 21.51 -13.24
C SER A 71 0.40 20.50 -14.03
N LYS A 72 0.37 20.62 -15.36
CA LYS A 72 -0.31 19.66 -16.24
C LYS A 72 0.38 18.29 -16.23
N MET A 73 1.71 18.27 -16.30
CA MET A 73 2.47 17.03 -16.19
C MET A 73 2.22 16.37 -14.83
N PHE A 74 2.30 17.15 -13.75
CA PHE A 74 2.07 16.66 -12.39
C PHE A 74 0.67 16.08 -12.20
N LEU A 75 -0.35 16.76 -12.74
CA LEU A 75 -1.73 16.26 -12.74
C LEU A 75 -1.85 14.93 -13.51
N THR A 76 -1.22 14.83 -14.68
CA THR A 76 -1.24 13.61 -15.51
C THR A 76 -0.62 12.43 -14.77
N TYR A 77 0.56 12.62 -14.17
CA TYR A 77 1.21 11.59 -13.38
C TYR A 77 0.40 11.20 -12.15
N ALA A 78 -0.24 12.16 -11.48
CA ALA A 78 -1.06 11.87 -10.31
C ALA A 78 -2.32 11.06 -10.68
N VAL A 79 -2.97 11.37 -11.80
CA VAL A 79 -4.11 10.60 -12.32
C VAL A 79 -3.69 9.19 -12.73
N ILE A 80 -2.56 9.04 -13.45
CA ILE A 80 -2.04 7.72 -13.83
C ILE A 80 -1.68 6.91 -12.58
N GLY A 81 -1.01 7.51 -11.59
CA GLY A 81 -0.69 6.86 -10.32
C GLY A 81 -1.92 6.37 -9.58
N LEU A 82 -2.99 7.19 -9.53
CA LEU A 82 -4.26 6.78 -8.93
C LEU A 82 -4.92 5.61 -9.69
N LEU A 83 -4.93 5.65 -11.02
CA LEU A 83 -5.46 4.57 -11.84
C LEU A 83 -4.68 3.26 -11.66
N LEU A 84 -3.35 3.33 -11.50
CA LEU A 84 -2.52 2.16 -11.22
C LEU A 84 -2.85 1.54 -9.86
N ILE A 85 -3.01 2.35 -8.81
CA ILE A 85 -3.39 1.84 -7.48
C ILE A 85 -4.79 1.21 -7.53
N PHE A 86 -5.73 1.87 -8.20
CA PHE A 86 -7.07 1.33 -8.38
C PHE A 86 -7.00 -0.01 -9.13
N GLY A 87 -6.31 -0.07 -10.27
CA GLY A 87 -6.11 -1.30 -11.03
C GLY A 87 -5.44 -2.41 -10.22
N ALA A 88 -4.41 -2.09 -9.44
CA ALA A 88 -3.74 -3.04 -8.56
C ALA A 88 -4.69 -3.63 -7.51
N TYR A 89 -5.54 -2.81 -6.90
CA TYR A 89 -6.57 -3.28 -5.97
C TYR A 89 -7.53 -4.28 -6.63
N TRP A 90 -8.03 -3.98 -7.84
CA TRP A 90 -8.91 -4.88 -8.57
C TRP A 90 -8.25 -6.21 -8.93
N ILE A 91 -6.99 -6.18 -9.38
CA ILE A 91 -6.22 -7.40 -9.66
C ILE A 91 -6.13 -8.26 -8.39
N LEU A 92 -5.79 -7.66 -7.25
CA LEU A 92 -5.71 -8.39 -5.98
C LEU A 92 -7.07 -8.93 -5.53
N GLN A 93 -8.15 -8.19 -5.74
CA GLN A 93 -9.53 -8.64 -5.45
C GLN A 93 -9.90 -9.88 -6.29
N ILE A 94 -9.63 -9.83 -7.59
CA ILE A 94 -9.90 -10.95 -8.51
C ILE A 94 -9.06 -12.18 -8.11
N LEU A 95 -7.78 -11.98 -7.81
CA LEU A 95 -6.93 -13.07 -7.31
C LEU A 95 -7.47 -13.64 -6.00
N ASN A 96 -7.90 -12.79 -5.05
CA ASN A 96 -8.48 -13.26 -3.79
C ASN A 96 -9.75 -14.10 -4.01
N PHE A 97 -10.58 -13.71 -4.98
CA PHE A 97 -11.77 -14.47 -5.36
C PHE A 97 -11.41 -15.84 -5.95
N ILE A 98 -10.44 -15.90 -6.87
CA ILE A 98 -10.01 -17.15 -7.52
C ILE A 98 -9.30 -18.09 -6.53
N LEU A 99 -8.51 -17.54 -5.61
CA LEU A 99 -7.78 -18.30 -4.59
C LEU A 99 -8.65 -18.65 -3.36
N GLY A 100 -9.96 -18.41 -3.41
CA GLY A 100 -10.90 -18.82 -2.36
C GLY A 100 -10.70 -18.08 -1.02
N GLY A 101 -10.28 -16.82 -1.05
CA GLY A 101 -10.10 -16.01 0.16
C GLY A 101 -8.74 -16.18 0.85
N SER A 102 -7.82 -16.99 0.29
CA SER A 102 -6.49 -17.21 0.87
C SER A 102 -5.64 -15.93 0.97
N LEU A 103 -6.01 -14.87 0.23
CA LEU A 103 -5.33 -13.58 0.24
C LEU A 103 -6.04 -12.57 1.17
N GLY A 104 -7.14 -12.93 1.84
CA GLY A 104 -7.93 -12.03 2.67
C GLY A 104 -7.21 -11.46 3.91
N GLY A 105 -5.98 -11.90 4.19
CA GLY A 105 -5.10 -11.26 5.17
C GLY A 105 -4.20 -10.15 4.60
N LEU A 106 -4.19 -9.95 3.27
CA LEU A 106 -3.40 -8.94 2.55
C LEU A 106 -4.22 -7.71 2.09
N LEU A 107 -5.55 -7.81 2.09
CA LEU A 107 -6.49 -6.78 1.65
C LEU A 107 -7.41 -6.40 2.81
#